data_AF-A0AAW0W432-F1
#
_entry.id   AF-A0AAW0W432-F1
#
_cell.length_a   1.000
_cell.length_b   1.000
_cell.length_c   1.000
_cell.angle_alpha   90.00
_cell.angle_beta   90.00
_cell.angle_gamma   90.00
#
_symmetry.space_group_name_H-M   'P 1'
#
loop_
_entity.id
_entity.type
_entity.pdbx_description
1 polymer ?
#
loop_
_entity_poly.entity_id
_entity_poly.type
_entity_poly.pdbx_seq_one_letter_code
_entity_poly.pdbx_strand_id
1 'polypeptide(L)'
;METQFYAGRTRFIGLCHFNMDQVSRILEGCNVKPHFIQLDVNAYSMRHSERYSLVKLGINVIATYSLGNPDLQIDVSPQDSVPGNTVSLSVGRDVRQMLQTS
;
A
#
# COMPACT_ATOMS: atom_id res chain seq x y z
N MET A 1 8.83 15.21 -4.79
CA MET A 1 7.37 15.18 -5.07
C MET A 1 6.76 16.57 -4.87
N GLU A 2 7.02 17.23 -3.74
CA GLU A 2 6.53 18.57 -3.44
C GLU A 2 6.93 19.64 -4.48
N THR A 3 8.15 19.61 -5.00
CA THR A 3 8.57 20.52 -6.08
C THR A 3 7.66 20.45 -7.31
N GLN A 4 7.11 19.26 -7.63
CA GLN A 4 6.19 19.10 -8.76
C GLN A 4 4.79 19.64 -8.47
N PHE A 5 4.38 19.56 -7.20
CA PHE A 5 3.16 20.20 -6.71
C PHE A 5 3.29 21.74 -6.79
N TYR A 6 4.39 22.31 -6.29
CA TYR A 6 4.63 23.76 -6.38
C TYR A 6 4.79 24.26 -7.83
N ALA A 7 5.38 23.44 -8.71
CA ALA A 7 5.47 23.75 -10.13
C ALA A 7 4.13 23.59 -10.88
N GLY A 8 3.05 23.21 -10.20
CA GLY A 8 1.71 23.07 -10.78
C GLY A 8 1.55 21.88 -11.72
N ARG A 9 2.51 20.94 -11.77
CA ARG A 9 2.45 19.75 -12.65
C ARG A 9 1.52 18.66 -12.12
N THR A 10 1.21 18.73 -10.83
CA THR A 10 0.18 17.91 -10.21
C THR A 10 -0.62 18.77 -9.23
N ARG A 11 -1.92 18.47 -9.11
CA ARG A 11 -2.78 19.11 -8.11
C ARG A 11 -2.68 18.47 -6.74
N PHE A 12 -2.23 17.22 -6.66
CA PHE A 12 -2.14 16.47 -5.41
C PHE A 12 -0.95 15.51 -5.43
N ILE A 13 -0.43 15.21 -4.26
CA ILE A 13 0.61 14.21 -4.05
C ILE A 13 0.13 13.21 -2.98
N GLY A 14 0.53 11.96 -3.11
CA GLY A 14 0.08 10.86 -2.25
C GLY A 14 1.13 9.75 -2.17
N LEU A 15 0.80 8.70 -1.43
CA LEU A 15 1.67 7.55 -1.19
C LEU A 15 1.04 6.27 -1.77
N CYS A 16 1.83 5.25 -2.05
CA CYS A 16 1.33 3.94 -2.46
C CYS A 16 2.13 2.83 -1.79
N HIS A 17 1.45 1.88 -1.15
CA HIS A 17 2.07 0.72 -0.49
C HIS A 17 3.07 1.05 0.64
N PHE A 18 2.81 2.12 1.39
CA PHE A 18 3.58 2.48 2.60
C PHE A 18 2.92 1.92 3.85
N ASN A 19 3.71 1.50 4.83
CA ASN A 19 3.23 1.13 6.17
C ASN A 19 3.15 2.37 7.10
N MET A 20 2.52 2.20 8.26
CA MET A 20 2.30 3.30 9.21
C MET A 20 3.59 3.98 9.73
N ASP A 21 4.68 3.24 9.92
CA ASP A 21 5.94 3.81 10.39
C ASP A 21 6.58 4.70 9.32
N GLN A 22 6.54 4.25 8.07
CA GLN A 22 7.04 5.04 6.94
C GLN A 22 6.15 6.27 6.70
N VAL A 23 4.83 6.13 6.83
CA VAL A 23 3.89 7.27 6.75
C VAL A 23 4.22 8.28 7.84
N SER A 24 4.45 7.83 9.07
CA SER A 24 4.78 8.71 10.20
C SER A 24 6.06 9.50 9.94
N ARG A 25 7.12 8.82 9.44
CA ARG A 25 8.38 9.47 9.07
C ARG A 25 8.21 10.51 7.95
N ILE A 26 7.32 10.27 6.98
CA ILE A 26 7.02 11.25 5.93
C ILE A 26 6.29 12.45 6.53
N LEU A 27 5.33 12.22 7.42
CA LEU A 27 4.56 13.29 8.05
C LEU A 27 5.41 14.20 8.94
N GLU A 28 6.46 13.67 9.55
CA GLU A 28 7.42 14.46 10.34
C GLU A 28 8.26 15.41 9.48
N GLY A 29 8.50 15.07 8.20
CA GLY A 29 9.41 15.81 7.33
C GLY A 29 8.76 16.52 6.13
N CYS A 30 7.47 16.33 5.88
CA CYS A 30 6.80 16.91 4.70
C CYS A 30 6.39 18.37 4.93
N ASN A 31 6.55 19.21 3.91
CA ASN A 31 5.96 20.54 3.86
C ASN A 31 4.55 20.51 3.21
N VAL A 32 4.31 19.55 2.32
CA VAL A 32 3.00 19.27 1.72
C VAL A 32 2.52 17.91 2.19
N LYS A 33 1.46 17.92 2.99
CA LYS A 33 0.86 16.70 3.51
C LYS A 33 0.35 15.80 2.37
N PRO A 34 0.61 14.48 2.39
CA PRO A 34 0.03 13.55 1.43
C PRO A 34 -1.50 13.59 1.48
N HIS A 35 -2.14 13.77 0.32
CA HIS A 35 -3.61 13.85 0.23
C HIS A 35 -4.29 12.49 0.31
N PHE A 36 -3.61 11.46 -0.17
CA PHE A 36 -4.12 10.09 -0.17
C PHE A 36 -2.99 9.07 -0.04
N ILE A 37 -3.35 7.86 0.34
CA ILE A 37 -2.51 6.68 0.28
C ILE A 37 -3.26 5.53 -0.40
N GLN A 38 -2.59 4.88 -1.34
CA GLN A 38 -3.07 3.67 -2.01
C GLN A 38 -2.60 2.45 -1.22
N LEU A 39 -3.54 1.60 -0.82
CA LEU A 39 -3.30 0.38 -0.07
C LEU A 39 -4.08 -0.80 -0.66
N ASP A 40 -3.59 -2.01 -0.39
CA ASP A 40 -4.29 -3.24 -0.73
C ASP A 40 -5.41 -3.47 0.28
N VAL A 41 -6.60 -2.98 -0.08
CA VAL A 41 -7.81 -3.09 0.72
C VAL A 41 -8.89 -3.80 -0.10
N ASN A 42 -9.43 -4.89 0.44
CA ASN A 42 -10.55 -5.62 -0.13
C ASN A 42 -11.36 -6.33 0.96
N ALA A 43 -12.36 -7.11 0.56
CA ALA A 43 -13.19 -7.86 1.49
C ALA A 43 -12.39 -8.86 2.35
N TYR A 44 -11.29 -9.40 1.83
CA TYR A 44 -10.41 -10.36 2.53
C TYR A 44 -9.39 -9.66 3.44
N SER A 45 -8.89 -8.49 3.04
CA SER A 45 -7.93 -7.69 3.79
C SER A 45 -8.43 -6.26 3.93
N MET A 46 -9.24 -6.04 4.97
CA MET A 46 -9.89 -4.75 5.20
C MET A 46 -8.99 -3.72 5.89
N ARG A 47 -7.90 -4.11 6.56
CA ARG A 47 -6.93 -3.21 7.23
C ARG A 47 -7.58 -2.09 8.09
N HIS A 48 -8.56 -2.44 8.93
CA HIS A 48 -9.37 -1.46 9.67
C HIS A 48 -8.57 -0.48 10.53
N SER A 49 -7.59 -0.98 11.29
CA SER A 49 -6.76 -0.17 12.19
C SER A 49 -5.94 0.87 11.42
N GLU A 50 -5.27 0.45 10.35
CA GLU A 50 -4.47 1.31 9.47
C GLU A 50 -5.35 2.38 8.82
N ARG A 51 -6.50 1.98 8.22
CA ARG A 51 -7.44 2.92 7.61
C ARG A 51 -7.95 3.96 8.61
N TYR A 52 -8.32 3.54 9.81
CA TYR A 52 -8.84 4.45 10.83
C TYR A 52 -7.78 5.45 11.30
N SER A 53 -6.52 5.00 11.47
CA SER A 53 -5.39 5.88 11.79
C SER A 53 -5.11 6.90 10.68
N LEU A 54 -5.14 6.48 9.41
CA LEU A 54 -4.93 7.37 8.26
C LEU A 54 -6.03 8.43 8.13
N VAL A 55 -7.29 8.04 8.35
CA VAL A 55 -8.42 8.99 8.36
C VAL A 55 -8.30 10.00 9.48
N LYS A 56 -7.87 9.59 10.68
CA LYS A 56 -7.58 10.52 11.80
C LYS A 56 -6.47 11.50 11.46
N LEU A 57 -5.48 11.05 10.69
CA LEU A 57 -4.43 11.89 10.16
C LEU A 57 -4.91 12.76 8.99
N GLY A 58 -6.17 12.70 8.54
CA GLY A 58 -6.67 13.47 7.41
C GLY A 58 -6.12 13.03 6.06
N ILE A 59 -5.67 11.78 5.96
CA ILE A 59 -5.19 11.16 4.71
C ILE A 59 -6.28 10.23 4.18
N ASN A 60 -6.66 10.39 2.92
CA ASN A 60 -7.67 9.54 2.30
C ASN A 60 -7.08 8.19 1.87
N VAL A 61 -7.82 7.10 2.06
CA VAL A 61 -7.38 5.77 1.61
C VAL A 61 -8.02 5.43 0.28
N ILE A 62 -7.19 5.02 -0.69
CA ILE A 62 -7.62 4.49 -1.99
C ILE A 62 -7.30 3.00 -2.03
N ALA A 63 -8.27 2.17 -2.44
CA ALA A 63 -8.10 0.72 -2.55
C ALA A 63 -7.58 0.34 -3.95
N THR A 64 -6.42 -0.30 -4.02
CA THR A 64 -5.78 -0.70 -5.30
C THR A 64 -6.28 -2.06 -5.84
N TYR A 65 -6.72 -2.96 -4.96
CA TYR A 65 -7.25 -4.28 -5.33
C TYR A 65 -8.60 -4.54 -4.68
N SER A 66 -9.56 -3.63 -4.87
CA SER A 66 -10.87 -3.65 -4.18
C SER A 66 -11.64 -4.96 -4.35
N LEU A 67 -11.51 -5.63 -5.50
CA LEU A 67 -12.11 -6.94 -5.79
C LEU A 67 -11.16 -8.13 -5.55
N GLY A 68 -10.01 -7.89 -4.94
CA GLY A 68 -8.89 -8.84 -4.91
C GLY A 68 -8.04 -8.74 -6.19
N ASN A 69 -6.98 -9.56 -6.23
CA ASN A 69 -6.12 -9.69 -7.39
C ASN A 69 -6.09 -11.17 -7.83
N PRO A 70 -6.90 -11.58 -8.83
CA PRO A 70 -7.03 -12.98 -9.22
C PRO A 70 -5.77 -13.56 -9.86
N ASP A 71 -4.89 -12.70 -10.39
CA ASP A 71 -3.61 -13.11 -10.98
C ASP A 71 -2.54 -13.40 -9.92
N LEU A 72 -2.80 -13.00 -8.66
CA LEU A 72 -1.90 -13.28 -7.55
C LEU A 72 -2.13 -14.72 -7.07
N GLN A 73 -1.27 -15.64 -7.51
CA GLN A 73 -1.21 -16.97 -6.91
C GLN A 73 -0.64 -16.84 -5.49
N ILE A 74 -1.53 -16.94 -4.51
CA ILE A 74 -1.14 -16.98 -3.10
C ILE A 74 -0.71 -18.42 -2.82
N ASP A 75 0.60 -18.65 -2.69
CA ASP A 75 1.12 -19.91 -2.17
C ASP A 75 0.86 -19.91 -0.65
N VAL A 76 -0.30 -20.43 -0.24
CA VAL A 76 -0.69 -20.50 1.16
C VAL A 76 0.13 -21.63 1.80
N SER A 77 1.28 -21.28 2.38
CA SER A 77 1.99 -22.19 3.25
C SER A 77 1.09 -22.58 4.43
N PRO A 78 1.04 -23.86 4.87
CA PRO A 78 0.11 -24.31 5.92
C PRO A 78 0.19 -23.50 7.23
N GLN A 79 1.31 -22.84 7.49
CA GLN A 79 1.56 -22.00 8.67
C GLN A 79 0.77 -20.67 8.65
N ASP A 80 0.32 -20.20 7.49
CA ASP A 80 -0.41 -18.93 7.33
C ASP A 80 -1.93 -19.08 7.47
N SER A 81 -2.42 -20.31 7.63
CA SER A 81 -3.85 -20.63 7.78
C SER A 81 -4.43 -20.32 9.18
N VAL A 82 -3.63 -19.74 10.08
CA VAL A 82 -4.11 -19.36 11.42
C VAL A 82 -5.05 -18.15 11.32
N PRO A 83 -6.30 -18.24 11.82
CA PRO A 83 -7.22 -17.10 11.82
C PRO A 83 -6.64 -15.97 12.68
N GLY A 84 -6.34 -14.83 12.04
CA GLY A 84 -5.80 -13.63 12.69
C GLY A 84 -4.40 -13.24 12.25
N ASN A 85 -3.69 -14.08 11.48
CA ASN A 85 -2.39 -13.69 10.93
C ASN A 85 -2.59 -12.93 9.61
N THR A 86 -2.01 -11.73 9.51
CA THR A 86 -2.02 -10.98 8.25
C THR A 86 -1.06 -11.70 7.30
N VAL A 87 -1.59 -12.29 6.23
CA VAL A 87 -0.77 -12.86 5.15
C VAL A 87 0.13 -11.74 4.64
N SER A 88 1.41 -11.81 4.98
CA SER A 88 2.42 -10.94 4.37
C SER A 88 2.44 -11.31 2.90
N LEU A 89 1.96 -10.41 2.04
CA LEU A 89 2.02 -10.53 0.58
C LEU A 89 3.48 -10.37 0.14
N SER A 90 4.35 -11.34 0.48
CA SER A 90 5.65 -11.45 -0.17
C SER A 90 5.38 -11.95 -1.57
N VAL A 91 5.48 -11.02 -2.52
CA VAL A 91 5.43 -11.28 -3.96
C VAL A 91 6.44 -12.39 -4.27
N GLY A 92 5.95 -13.62 -4.45
CA GLY A 92 6.69 -14.75 -4.99
C GLY A 92 6.93 -14.60 -6.50
N ARG A 93 7.35 -13.42 -6.96
CA ARG A 93 7.96 -13.31 -8.28
C ARG A 93 9.44 -13.60 -8.08
N ASP A 94 9.81 -14.86 -8.31
CA ASP A 94 11.21 -15.22 -8.46
C ASP A 94 11.79 -14.42 -9.63
N VAL A 95 12.54 -13.36 -9.30
CA VAL A 95 13.14 -12.41 -10.25
C VAL A 95 14.04 -13.12 -11.26
N ARG A 96 14.43 -14.38 -10.97
CA ARG A 96 15.22 -15.23 -11.87
C ARG A 96 14.49 -15.70 -13.12
N GLN A 97 13.15 -15.82 -13.13
CA GLN A 97 12.44 -16.28 -14.33
C GLN A 97 12.25 -15.20 -15.40
N MET A 98 12.40 -13.91 -15.07
CA MET A 98 12.31 -12.82 -16.06
C MET A 98 13.61 -12.62 -16.87
N LEU A 99 14.78 -13.02 -16.33
CA LEU A 99 16.07 -12.82 -17.02
C LEU A 99 16.41 -13.93 -18.05
N GLN A 100 15.52 -14.89 -18.27
CA GLN A 100 15.75 -16.00 -19.23
C GLN A 100 14.86 -15.93 -20.48
N THR A 101 14.06 -14.87 -20.65
CA THR A 101 13.30 -14.63 -21.88
C THR A 101 13.69 -13.27 -22.47
N SER A 102 14.87 -13.23 -23.08
CA SER A 102 15.32 -12.18 -24.00
C SER A 102 16.29 -12.78 -25.02
#